data_AF-A0A8K0H5E1-F1
#
_entry.id   AF-A0A8K0H5E1-F1
#
_cell.length_a   1.000
_cell.length_b   1.000
_cell.length_c   1.000
_cell.angle_alpha   90.00
_cell.angle_beta   90.00
_cell.angle_gamma   90.00
#
_symmetry.space_group_name_H-M   'P 1'
#
loop_
_entity.id
_entity.type
_entity.pdbx_description
1 polymer ?
#
loop_
_entity_poly.entity_id
_entity_poly.type
_entity_poly.pdbx_seq_one_letter_code
_entity_poly.pdbx_strand_id
1 'polypeptide(L)'
;MVPSLSASFRASSSVPLPLSARCCKYAGQSVRAVPIRILWVGKKRSRGVQLLFDEYIEKLKRYCNVEDVQIRSNPKNARDWRAQVDDEDNAMANLIRSDDWVVVLDERGQDIRSEQMAELLGDAGNTGASRLSFCIGGPYGHGQKLQERANISIKLSSMVLNHQIALLVLVEQLYSLKPSNVRCFETLFAASLENLGPSGALP
;
A
#
# COMPACT_ATOMS: atom_id res chain seq x y z
N MET A 1 -33.02 44.62 -38.67
CA MET A 1 -32.91 43.60 -39.74
C MET A 1 -31.63 42.83 -39.52
N VAL A 2 -31.76 41.53 -39.28
CA VAL A 2 -30.70 40.61 -38.86
C VAL A 2 -29.85 40.20 -40.06
N PRO A 3 -28.54 39.92 -39.86
CA PRO A 3 -27.94 38.81 -40.58
C PRO A 3 -27.41 37.75 -39.61
N SER A 4 -27.79 36.51 -39.94
CA SER A 4 -27.38 35.26 -39.30
C SER A 4 -25.87 35.00 -39.44
N LEU A 5 -25.19 34.77 -38.31
CA LEU A 5 -23.83 34.22 -38.28
C LEU A 5 -23.90 32.76 -37.85
N SER A 6 -23.73 31.87 -38.83
CA SER A 6 -23.45 30.45 -38.64
C SER A 6 -22.00 30.28 -38.16
N ALA A 7 -21.79 30.10 -36.87
CA ALA A 7 -20.49 29.71 -36.34
C ALA A 7 -20.38 28.18 -36.35
N SER A 8 -19.76 27.65 -37.41
CA SER A 8 -19.30 26.26 -37.48
C SER A 8 -18.14 26.10 -36.49
N PHE A 9 -18.38 25.44 -35.36
CA PHE A 9 -17.34 25.10 -34.39
C PHE A 9 -16.56 23.90 -34.95
N ARG A 10 -15.49 24.19 -35.72
CA ARG A 10 -14.52 23.19 -36.14
C ARG A 10 -13.80 22.64 -34.92
N ALA A 11 -13.98 21.35 -34.68
CA ALA A 11 -13.08 20.55 -33.87
C ALA A 11 -11.69 20.53 -34.52
N SER A 12 -10.71 21.10 -33.82
CA SER A 12 -9.28 20.89 -34.04
C SER A 12 -8.62 21.28 -32.72
N SER A 13 -7.75 20.52 -32.08
CA SER A 13 -6.85 19.48 -32.56
C SER A 13 -6.44 18.65 -31.36
N SER A 14 -6.46 17.34 -31.54
CA SER A 14 -5.89 16.33 -30.64
C SER A 14 -4.47 16.72 -30.21
N VAL A 15 -4.29 17.04 -28.93
CA VAL A 15 -2.97 16.99 -28.30
C VAL A 15 -2.61 15.49 -28.18
N PRO A 16 -1.58 14.99 -28.88
CA PRO A 16 -1.11 13.64 -28.63
C PRO A 16 -0.29 13.70 -27.34
N LEU A 17 -0.91 13.31 -26.22
CA LEU A 17 -0.15 12.96 -25.03
C LEU A 17 0.67 11.71 -25.37
N PRO A 18 1.99 11.68 -25.11
CA PRO A 18 2.77 10.48 -25.35
C PRO A 18 2.34 9.43 -24.34
N LEU A 19 1.59 8.43 -24.80
CA LEU A 19 1.38 7.15 -24.13
C LEU A 19 2.71 6.38 -24.13
N SER A 20 3.70 6.90 -23.40
CA SER A 20 4.78 6.07 -22.91
C SER A 20 4.14 5.21 -21.82
N ALA A 21 3.73 4.00 -22.18
CA ALA A 21 3.56 2.91 -21.24
C ALA A 21 4.91 2.75 -20.53
N ARG A 22 5.09 3.47 -19.42
CA ARG A 22 6.28 3.32 -18.57
C ARG A 22 6.16 1.93 -17.96
N CYS A 23 6.80 0.98 -18.61
CA CYS A 23 7.07 -0.34 -18.06
C CYS A 23 7.77 -0.12 -16.72
N CYS A 24 7.33 -0.79 -15.65
CA CYS A 24 8.01 -0.67 -14.36
C CYS A 24 9.48 -1.09 -14.54
N LYS A 25 10.37 -0.40 -13.83
CA LYS A 25 11.84 -0.58 -13.94
C LYS A 25 12.33 -2.03 -13.78
N TYR A 26 11.51 -2.91 -13.20
CA TYR A 26 11.82 -4.32 -12.93
C TYR A 26 11.26 -5.31 -13.96
N ALA A 27 10.74 -4.84 -15.09
CA ALA A 27 10.31 -5.72 -16.17
C ALA A 27 11.45 -6.66 -16.61
N GLY A 28 11.29 -7.97 -16.34
CA GLY A 28 12.26 -9.00 -16.73
C GLY A 28 13.44 -9.21 -15.76
N GLN A 29 13.41 -8.63 -14.55
CA GLN A 29 14.43 -8.86 -13.52
C GLN A 29 13.88 -9.74 -12.39
N SER A 30 14.67 -10.72 -11.95
CA SER A 30 14.33 -11.51 -10.76
C SER A 30 14.57 -10.68 -9.51
N VAL A 31 13.47 -10.33 -8.83
CA VAL A 31 13.51 -9.62 -7.56
C VAL A 31 13.09 -10.58 -6.45
N ARG A 32 13.80 -10.52 -5.32
CA ARG A 32 13.49 -11.35 -4.16
C ARG A 32 12.08 -11.04 -3.64
N ALA A 33 11.30 -12.09 -3.39
CA ALA A 33 10.04 -11.97 -2.69
C ALA A 33 10.28 -11.62 -1.21
N VAL A 34 9.69 -10.51 -0.77
CA VAL A 34 9.79 -10.01 0.61
C VAL A 34 8.44 -10.20 1.30
N PRO A 35 8.40 -10.77 2.52
CA PRO A 35 7.15 -10.89 3.26
C PRO A 35 6.58 -9.50 3.56
N ILE A 36 5.27 -9.36 3.44
CA ILE A 36 4.55 -8.12 3.67
C ILE A 36 3.96 -8.15 5.08
N ARG A 37 4.06 -7.02 5.79
CA ARG A 37 3.40 -6.80 7.07
C ARG A 37 2.57 -5.53 6.99
N ILE A 38 1.37 -5.57 7.52
CA ILE A 38 0.48 -4.43 7.63
C ILE A 38 0.30 -4.13 9.12
N LEU A 39 0.95 -3.06 9.57
CA LEU A 39 0.80 -2.47 10.89
C LEU A 39 -0.29 -1.41 10.81
N TRP A 40 -1.29 -1.49 11.68
CA TRP A 40 -2.32 -0.47 11.71
C TRP A 40 -2.81 -0.21 13.13
N VAL A 41 -3.09 1.05 13.41
CA VAL A 41 -3.67 1.47 14.68
C VAL A 41 -5.18 1.60 14.54
N GLY A 42 -5.89 1.02 15.51
CA GLY A 42 -7.31 1.25 15.63
C GLY A 42 -8.01 0.28 16.57
N LYS A 43 -9.33 0.47 16.65
CA LYS A 43 -10.23 -0.44 17.38
C LYS A 43 -10.56 -1.65 16.52
N LYS A 44 -11.30 -2.61 17.08
CA LYS A 44 -11.81 -3.77 16.34
C LYS A 44 -12.49 -3.32 15.03
N ARG A 45 -12.19 -4.03 13.94
CA ARG A 45 -12.82 -3.80 12.64
C ARG A 45 -14.34 -3.95 12.76
N SER A 46 -15.08 -3.11 12.06
CA SER A 46 -16.53 -3.31 11.92
C SER A 46 -16.80 -4.63 11.17
N ARG A 47 -17.97 -5.24 11.36
CA ARG A 47 -18.30 -6.53 10.73
C ARG A 47 -18.16 -6.50 9.21
N GLY A 48 -18.65 -5.44 8.56
CA GLY A 48 -18.56 -5.29 7.10
C GLY A 48 -17.12 -5.16 6.62
N VAL A 49 -16.30 -4.35 7.30
CA VAL A 49 -14.88 -4.18 6.97
C VAL A 49 -14.12 -5.49 7.17
N GLN A 50 -14.40 -6.21 8.26
CA GLN A 50 -13.73 -7.47 8.56
C GLN A 50 -13.97 -8.51 7.46
N LEU A 51 -15.22 -8.68 7.01
CA LEU A 51 -15.56 -9.63 5.95
C LEU A 51 -14.81 -9.34 4.64
N LEU A 52 -14.78 -8.08 4.21
CA LEU A 52 -14.07 -7.69 3.00
C LEU A 52 -12.55 -7.84 3.16
N PHE A 53 -12.02 -7.47 4.31
CA PHE A 53 -10.59 -7.61 4.59
C PHE A 53 -10.16 -9.07 4.54
N ASP A 54 -10.90 -9.96 5.19
CA ASP A 54 -10.61 -11.39 5.23
C ASP A 54 -10.64 -11.98 3.80
N GLU A 55 -11.64 -11.61 2.97
CA GLU A 55 -11.74 -12.03 1.58
C GLU A 55 -10.49 -11.63 0.75
N TYR A 56 -10.05 -10.38 0.87
CA TYR A 56 -8.89 -9.91 0.10
C TYR A 56 -7.57 -10.48 0.64
N ILE A 57 -7.42 -10.63 1.96
CA ILE A 57 -6.24 -11.26 2.56
C ILE A 57 -6.12 -12.72 2.15
N GLU A 58 -7.22 -13.48 2.12
CA GLU A 58 -7.21 -14.87 1.66
C GLU A 58 -6.78 -14.99 0.19
N LYS A 59 -7.20 -14.04 -0.66
CA LYS A 59 -6.73 -13.98 -2.06
C LYS A 59 -5.26 -13.61 -2.14
N LEU A 60 -4.81 -12.63 -1.34
CA LEU A 60 -3.44 -12.12 -1.35
C LEU A 60 -2.42 -13.15 -0.83
N LYS A 61 -2.79 -13.93 0.19
CA LYS A 61 -1.97 -15.02 0.77
C LYS A 61 -1.57 -16.11 -0.22
N ARG A 62 -2.29 -16.25 -1.34
CA ARG A 62 -1.94 -17.18 -2.42
C ARG A 62 -0.69 -16.76 -3.19
N TYR A 63 -0.33 -15.49 -3.10
CA TYR A 63 0.75 -14.89 -3.87
C TYR A 63 1.92 -14.48 -2.97
N CYS A 64 1.67 -13.89 -1.79
CA CYS A 64 2.72 -13.49 -0.85
C CYS A 64 2.38 -13.84 0.60
N ASN A 65 3.41 -13.91 1.43
CA ASN A 65 3.23 -14.01 2.88
C ASN A 65 2.85 -12.63 3.43
N VAL A 66 1.64 -12.52 3.98
CA VAL A 66 1.09 -11.28 4.55
C VAL A 66 0.76 -11.47 6.02
N GLU A 67 1.30 -10.59 6.85
CA GLU A 67 1.06 -10.50 8.28
C GLU A 67 0.21 -9.26 8.62
N ASP A 68 -0.91 -9.46 9.32
CA ASP A 68 -1.77 -8.39 9.85
C ASP A 68 -1.46 -8.20 11.34
N VAL A 69 -1.06 -6.99 11.73
CA VAL A 69 -0.85 -6.63 13.14
C VAL A 69 -1.66 -5.40 13.49
N GLN A 70 -2.66 -5.61 14.34
CA GLN A 70 -3.46 -4.54 14.92
C GLN A 70 -2.82 -4.01 16.21
N ILE A 71 -2.62 -2.69 16.26
CA ILE A 71 -2.21 -1.98 17.47
C ILE A 71 -3.44 -1.28 18.06
N ARG A 72 -3.69 -1.55 19.34
CA ARG A 72 -4.82 -0.97 20.05
C ARG A 72 -4.44 0.37 20.66
N SER A 73 -5.19 1.41 20.31
CA SER A 73 -5.17 2.70 20.97
C SER A 73 -5.40 2.57 22.48
N ASN A 74 -4.55 3.20 23.29
CA ASN A 74 -4.66 3.20 24.74
C ASN A 74 -5.84 4.07 25.21
N PRO A 75 -6.88 3.52 25.85
CA PRO A 75 -8.07 4.28 26.23
C PRO A 75 -7.79 5.34 27.30
N LYS A 76 -6.68 5.24 28.05
CA LYS A 76 -6.31 6.21 29.08
C LYS A 76 -5.87 7.54 28.48
N ASN A 77 -5.25 7.52 27.30
CA ASN A 77 -4.72 8.69 26.62
C ASN A 77 -5.77 9.34 25.69
N ALA A 78 -7.01 8.86 25.67
CA ALA A 78 -8.06 9.37 24.79
C ALA A 78 -8.39 10.86 24.95
N ARG A 79 -8.01 11.48 26.08
CA ARG A 79 -8.18 12.92 26.34
C ARG A 79 -7.00 13.78 25.87
N ASP A 80 -5.83 13.17 25.70
CA ASP A 80 -4.61 13.84 25.23
C ASP A 80 -4.12 13.18 23.95
N TRP A 81 -4.47 13.80 22.82
CA TRP A 81 -4.14 13.30 21.50
C TRP A 81 -2.62 13.17 21.28
N ARG A 82 -1.78 13.98 21.95
CA ARG A 82 -0.32 13.87 21.80
C ARG A 82 0.21 12.62 22.48
N ALA A 83 -0.18 12.41 23.74
CA ALA A 83 0.15 11.19 24.47
C ALA A 83 -0.41 9.93 23.78
N GLN A 84 -1.55 10.05 23.09
CA GLN A 84 -2.12 8.99 22.28
C GLN A 84 -1.22 8.64 21.09
N VAL A 85 -0.82 9.64 20.30
CA VAL A 85 0.04 9.47 19.13
C VAL A 85 1.39 8.93 19.54
N ASP A 86 2.00 9.45 20.61
CA ASP A 86 3.32 8.99 21.07
C ASP A 86 3.28 7.51 21.51
N ASP A 87 2.24 7.08 22.22
CA ASP A 87 2.08 5.69 22.65
C ASP A 87 1.89 4.74 21.43
N GLU A 88 1.08 5.16 20.46
CA GLU A 88 0.85 4.43 19.21
C GLU A 88 2.10 4.35 18.33
N ASP A 89 2.86 5.45 18.23
CA ASP A 89 4.11 5.57 17.50
C ASP A 89 5.19 4.66 18.11
N ASN A 90 5.33 4.67 19.44
CA ASN A 90 6.25 3.77 20.15
C ASN A 90 5.87 2.31 19.95
N ALA A 91 4.58 1.97 20.02
CA ALA A 91 4.11 0.61 19.80
C ALA A 91 4.40 0.11 18.38
N MET A 92 4.22 0.96 17.36
CA MET A 92 4.59 0.63 15.98
C MET A 92 6.10 0.48 15.82
N ALA A 93 6.88 1.45 16.30
CA ALA A 93 8.33 1.47 16.17
C ALA A 93 8.99 0.22 16.79
N ASN A 94 8.47 -0.27 17.91
CA ASN A 94 8.97 -1.49 18.57
C ASN A 94 8.76 -2.78 17.75
N LEU A 95 7.81 -2.78 16.81
CA LEU A 95 7.53 -3.93 15.94
C LEU A 95 8.36 -3.90 14.65
N ILE A 96 8.96 -2.76 14.33
CA ILE A 96 9.73 -2.51 13.11
C ILE A 96 11.20 -2.77 13.42
N ARG A 97 11.82 -3.66 12.65
CA ARG A 97 13.26 -3.93 12.76
C ARG A 97 14.05 -2.92 11.93
N SER A 98 15.36 -2.82 12.16
CA SER A 98 16.23 -1.91 11.39
C SER A 98 16.36 -2.31 9.92
N ASP A 99 16.16 -3.59 9.59
CA ASP A 99 16.27 -4.18 8.25
C ASP A 99 14.93 -4.25 7.49
N ASP A 100 13.83 -3.79 8.10
CA ASP A 100 12.53 -3.67 7.44
C ASP A 100 12.54 -2.50 6.42
N TRP A 101 11.87 -2.67 5.29
CA TRP A 101 11.52 -1.55 4.43
C TRP A 101 10.16 -1.00 4.86
N VAL A 102 10.10 0.26 5.27
CA VAL A 102 8.92 0.86 5.93
C VAL A 102 8.23 1.85 5.00
N VAL A 103 6.95 1.59 4.75
CA VAL A 103 6.06 2.46 3.98
C VAL A 103 5.01 3.02 4.93
N VAL A 104 5.00 4.34 5.10
CA VAL A 104 3.99 5.03 5.91
C VAL A 104 2.86 5.50 5.00
N LEU A 105 1.62 5.15 5.36
CA LEU A 105 0.43 5.67 4.69
C LEU A 105 0.00 6.96 5.37
N ASP A 106 0.13 8.08 4.65
CA ASP A 106 -0.20 9.41 5.14
C ASP A 106 -0.84 10.24 4.02
N GLU A 107 -1.82 11.08 4.35
CA GLU A 107 -2.48 11.98 3.40
C GLU A 107 -1.51 13.00 2.76
N ARG A 108 -0.39 13.29 3.45
CA ARG A 108 0.69 14.18 2.99
C ARG A 108 1.78 13.44 2.24
N GLY A 109 1.65 12.13 2.07
CA GLY A 109 2.59 11.29 1.35
C GLY A 109 2.59 11.53 -0.15
N GLN A 110 3.51 10.87 -0.83
CA GLN A 110 3.64 10.94 -2.29
C GLN A 110 2.42 10.33 -2.99
N ASP A 111 1.94 10.99 -4.04
CA ASP A 111 0.93 10.43 -4.94
C ASP A 111 1.59 9.38 -5.84
N ILE A 112 1.15 8.13 -5.73
CA ILE A 112 1.70 7.05 -6.53
C ILE A 112 0.60 6.33 -7.31
N ARG A 113 0.94 5.93 -8.54
CA ARG A 113 0.11 5.05 -9.35
C ARG A 113 0.40 3.58 -9.03
N SER A 114 -0.46 2.68 -9.49
CA SER A 114 -0.31 1.25 -9.30
C SER A 114 1.03 0.71 -9.83
N GLU A 115 1.54 1.24 -10.95
CA GLU A 115 2.85 0.85 -11.48
C GLU A 115 4.00 1.26 -10.54
N GLN A 116 3.89 2.41 -9.88
CA GLN A 116 4.88 2.88 -8.92
C GLN A 116 4.79 2.09 -7.61
N MET A 117 3.61 1.65 -7.21
CA MET A 117 3.46 0.70 -6.09
C MET A 117 4.19 -0.61 -6.39
N ALA A 118 4.15 -1.09 -7.64
CA ALA A 118 4.94 -2.25 -8.08
C ALA A 118 6.44 -2.03 -7.91
N GLU A 119 6.90 -0.84 -8.30
CA GLU A 119 8.29 -0.44 -8.15
C GLU A 119 8.72 -0.40 -6.68
N LEU A 120 7.87 0.06 -5.76
CA LEU A 120 8.17 0.06 -4.33
C LEU A 120 8.35 -1.35 -3.76
N LEU A 121 7.52 -2.31 -4.21
CA LEU A 121 7.68 -3.71 -3.83
C LEU A 121 9.00 -4.28 -4.38
N GLY A 122 9.38 -3.90 -5.60
CA GLY A 122 10.64 -4.30 -6.20
C GLY A 122 11.87 -3.67 -5.53
N ASP A 123 11.77 -2.40 -5.13
CA ASP A 123 12.82 -1.69 -4.38
C ASP A 123 13.14 -2.41 -3.07
N ALA A 124 12.10 -2.76 -2.30
CA ALA A 124 12.25 -3.47 -1.04
C ALA A 124 12.94 -4.84 -1.21
N GLY A 125 12.68 -5.55 -2.32
CA GLY A 125 13.37 -6.81 -2.64
C GLY A 125 14.84 -6.62 -2.98
N ASN A 126 15.19 -5.53 -3.66
CA ASN A 126 16.57 -5.24 -4.06
C ASN A 126 17.43 -4.65 -2.95
N THR A 127 16.82 -4.02 -1.94
CA THR A 127 17.56 -3.48 -0.79
C THR A 127 18.00 -4.57 0.19
N GLY A 128 17.60 -5.83 -0.04
CA GLY A 128 17.87 -6.94 0.88
C GLY A 128 17.02 -6.88 2.15
N ALA A 129 15.93 -6.11 2.15
CA ALA A 129 15.05 -5.99 3.30
C ALA A 129 14.50 -7.37 3.70
N SER A 130 14.42 -7.61 5.01
CA SER A 130 13.84 -8.86 5.50
C SER A 130 12.31 -8.87 5.39
N ARG A 131 11.69 -7.69 5.37
CA ARG A 131 10.24 -7.49 5.34
C ARG A 131 9.87 -6.11 4.76
N LEU A 132 8.70 -6.03 4.14
CA LEU A 132 8.04 -4.79 3.73
C LEU A 132 6.89 -4.48 4.69
N SER A 133 7.01 -3.39 5.45
CA SER A 133 6.08 -3.01 6.51
C SER A 133 5.27 -1.76 6.10
N PHE A 134 3.98 -1.94 5.85
CA PHE A 134 3.03 -0.84 5.64
C PHE A 134 2.45 -0.38 6.99
N CYS A 135 2.47 0.92 7.25
CA CYS A 135 2.01 1.49 8.51
C CYS A 135 0.82 2.42 8.30
N ILE A 136 -0.28 2.15 8.99
CA ILE A 136 -1.52 2.94 8.98
C ILE A 136 -1.74 3.53 10.38
N GLY A 137 -1.80 4.86 10.43
CA GLY A 137 -1.91 5.62 11.67
C GLY A 137 -3.30 5.55 12.28
N GLY A 138 -3.39 6.01 13.52
CA GLY A 138 -4.65 6.26 14.18
C GLY A 138 -5.38 7.48 13.60
N PRO A 139 -6.49 7.93 14.23
CA PRO A 139 -7.24 9.10 13.79
C PRO A 139 -6.43 10.41 13.80
N TYR A 140 -5.31 10.45 14.53
CA TYR A 140 -4.42 11.60 14.65
C TYR A 140 -3.15 11.48 13.79
N GLY A 141 -3.04 10.43 12.97
CA GLY A 141 -1.88 10.18 12.12
C GLY A 141 -0.75 9.42 12.82
N HIS A 142 0.48 9.69 12.37
CA HIS A 142 1.70 9.02 12.84
C HIS A 142 2.56 9.96 13.69
N GLY A 143 3.27 9.42 14.67
CA GLY A 143 4.24 10.17 15.45
C GLY A 143 5.54 10.43 14.67
N GLN A 144 6.42 11.20 15.28
CA GLN A 144 7.66 11.63 14.64
C GLN A 144 8.62 10.46 14.41
N LYS A 145 8.69 9.47 15.32
CA LYS A 145 9.67 8.39 15.22
C LYS A 145 9.40 7.52 14.01
N LEU A 146 8.13 7.20 13.74
CA LEU A 146 7.77 6.41 12.58
C LEU A 146 7.96 7.19 11.27
N GLN A 147 7.68 8.49 11.26
CA GLN A 147 7.95 9.34 10.09
C GLN A 147 9.45 9.39 9.76
N GLU A 148 10.31 9.52 10.78
CA GLU A 148 11.77 9.48 10.60
C GLU A 148 12.28 8.09 10.19
N ARG A 149 11.64 7.02 10.69
CA ARG A 149 11.97 5.65 10.34
C ARG A 149 11.50 5.27 8.92
N ALA A 150 10.50 5.96 8.38
CA ALA A 150 9.90 5.61 7.09
C ALA A 150 10.93 5.70 5.96
N ASN A 151 10.99 4.66 5.12
CA ASN A 151 11.75 4.72 3.87
C ASN A 151 11.00 5.58 2.83
N ILE A 152 9.66 5.51 2.86
CA ILE A 152 8.80 6.32 2.01
C ILE A 152 7.46 6.58 2.70
N SER A 153 6.87 7.75 2.42
CA SER A 153 5.49 8.08 2.77
C SER A 153 4.66 8.18 1.49
N ILE A 154 3.51 7.50 1.45
CA ILE A 154 2.61 7.47 0.29
C ILE A 154 1.19 7.84 0.72
N LYS A 155 0.45 8.51 -0.16
CA LYS A 155 -0.97 8.79 0.06
C LYS A 155 -1.82 7.82 -0.75
N LEU A 156 -2.91 7.34 -0.15
CA LEU A 156 -3.90 6.49 -0.84
C LEU A 156 -4.98 7.31 -1.56
N SER A 157 -5.23 8.53 -1.11
CA SER A 157 -6.25 9.42 -1.65
C SER A 157 -5.93 10.86 -1.28
N SER A 158 -6.44 11.80 -2.08
CA SER A 158 -6.48 13.22 -1.71
C SER A 158 -7.54 13.53 -0.65
N MET A 159 -8.45 12.58 -0.36
CA MET A 159 -9.43 12.67 0.72
C MET A 159 -8.92 11.96 1.98
N VAL A 160 -9.35 12.47 3.14
CA VAL A 160 -9.08 11.82 4.44
C VAL A 160 -9.88 10.53 4.52
N LEU A 161 -9.17 9.40 4.54
CA LEU A 161 -9.76 8.08 4.71
C LEU A 161 -9.74 7.68 6.18
N ASN A 162 -10.83 7.06 6.65
CA ASN A 162 -10.80 6.35 7.93
C ASN A 162 -9.76 5.22 7.86
N HIS A 163 -8.96 5.03 8.91
CA HIS A 163 -7.95 3.97 9.02
C HIS A 163 -8.45 2.57 8.60
N GLN A 164 -9.71 2.21 8.91
CA GLN A 164 -10.30 0.94 8.47
C GLN A 164 -10.54 0.86 6.96
N ILE A 165 -10.89 1.97 6.33
CA ILE A 165 -11.09 2.06 4.88
C ILE A 165 -9.74 2.14 4.17
N ALA A 166 -8.79 2.90 4.72
CA ALA A 166 -7.40 2.93 4.24
C ALA A 166 -6.79 1.53 4.21
N LEU A 167 -7.05 0.71 5.24
CA LEU A 167 -6.64 -0.69 5.28
C LEU A 167 -7.24 -1.50 4.13
N LEU A 168 -8.55 -1.40 3.89
CA LEU A 168 -9.20 -2.12 2.77
C LEU A 168 -8.65 -1.69 1.42
N VAL A 169 -8.48 -0.38 1.21
CA VAL A 169 -7.90 0.16 -0.02
C VAL A 169 -6.49 -0.36 -0.22
N LEU A 170 -5.64 -0.37 0.83
CA LEU A 170 -4.30 -0.93 0.72
C LEU A 170 -4.32 -2.40 0.29
N VAL A 171 -5.11 -3.25 0.95
CA VAL A 171 -5.14 -4.69 0.61
C VAL A 171 -5.69 -4.91 -0.79
N GLU A 172 -6.74 -4.17 -1.19
CA GLU A 172 -7.27 -4.24 -2.54
C GLU A 172 -6.20 -3.83 -3.57
N GLN A 173 -5.48 -2.73 -3.33
CA GLN A 173 -4.39 -2.31 -4.21
C GLN A 173 -3.31 -3.38 -4.30
N LEU A 174 -2.86 -3.94 -3.16
CA LEU A 174 -1.88 -5.03 -3.14
C LEU A 174 -2.35 -6.27 -3.93
N TYR A 175 -3.64 -6.60 -3.89
CA TYR A 175 -4.22 -7.69 -4.68
C TYR A 175 -4.38 -7.33 -6.17
N SER A 176 -4.79 -6.09 -6.47
CA SER A 176 -5.04 -5.61 -7.84
C SER A 176 -3.76 -5.54 -8.68
N LEU A 177 -2.60 -5.44 -8.00
CA LEU A 177 -1.26 -5.57 -8.57
C LEU A 177 -0.91 -6.98 -9.07
N LYS A 178 -1.84 -7.94 -9.01
CA LYS A 178 -1.64 -9.29 -9.54
C LYS A 178 -1.13 -9.26 -11.00
N PRO A 179 -0.36 -10.29 -11.42
CA PRO A 179 0.37 -10.31 -12.71
C PRO A 179 -0.46 -9.99 -13.95
N SER A 180 -1.78 -10.24 -13.93
CA SER A 180 -2.69 -9.95 -15.05
C SER A 180 -2.75 -8.46 -15.43
N ASN A 181 -2.54 -7.55 -14.47
CA ASN A 181 -2.72 -6.12 -14.67
C ASN A 181 -1.40 -5.36 -14.83
N VAL A 182 -0.29 -5.91 -14.32
CA VAL A 182 1.04 -5.29 -14.37
C VAL A 182 2.07 -6.34 -14.76
N ARG A 183 2.57 -6.31 -16.01
CA ARG A 183 3.52 -7.30 -16.54
C ARG A 183 4.83 -7.42 -15.73
N CYS A 184 5.20 -6.39 -14.97
CA CYS A 184 6.40 -6.39 -14.13
C CYS A 184 6.24 -7.22 -12.84
N PHE A 185 5.01 -7.60 -12.48
CA PHE A 185 4.69 -8.32 -11.25
C PHE A 185 4.74 -9.85 -11.37
N GLU A 186 4.74 -10.38 -12.60
CA GLU A 186 4.87 -11.82 -12.83
C GLU A 186 6.16 -12.34 -12.19
N THR A 187 7.26 -11.60 -12.32
CA THR A 187 8.56 -11.98 -11.75
C THR A 187 8.63 -11.81 -10.23
N LEU A 188 8.00 -10.77 -9.67
CA LEU A 188 7.98 -10.50 -8.23
C LEU A 188 7.20 -11.56 -7.44
N PHE A 189 6.04 -11.98 -7.97
CA PHE A 189 5.22 -13.01 -7.33
C PHE A 189 5.61 -14.44 -7.73
N ALA A 190 6.12 -14.68 -8.94
CA ALA A 190 6.70 -15.99 -9.29
C ALA A 190 7.87 -16.33 -8.38
N ALA A 191 8.73 -15.37 -8.04
CA ALA A 191 9.79 -15.56 -7.05
C ALA A 191 9.25 -15.93 -5.66
N SER A 192 8.04 -15.48 -5.31
CA SER A 192 7.36 -15.86 -4.06
C SER A 192 6.80 -17.28 -4.11
N LEU A 193 6.27 -17.71 -5.27
CA LEU A 193 5.80 -19.07 -5.50
C LEU A 193 6.95 -20.09 -5.59
N GLU A 194 8.10 -19.72 -6.13
CA GLU A 194 9.29 -20.58 -6.17
C GLU A 194 9.96 -20.74 -4.79
N ASN A 195 9.85 -19.74 -3.92
CA ASN A 195 10.31 -19.83 -2.51
C ASN A 195 9.30 -20.56 -1.60
N LEU A 196 8.07 -20.77 -2.05
CA LEU A 196 7.15 -21.75 -1.45
C LEU A 196 7.57 -23.14 -1.95
N GLY A 197 8.64 -23.69 -1.38
CA GLY A 197 9.02 -25.09 -1.60
C GLY A 197 7.83 -26.04 -1.33
N PRO A 198 7.85 -27.27 -1.89
CA PRO A 198 6.74 -28.21 -1.82
C PRO A 198 6.56 -28.69 -0.37
N SER A 199 5.79 -27.95 0.40
CA SER A 199 5.42 -28.32 1.76
C SER A 199 3.92 -28.51 1.82
N GLY A 200 3.51 -29.78 1.79
CA GLY A 200 2.18 -30.21 2.22
C GLY A 200 1.35 -30.88 1.14
N ALA A 201 1.72 -32.10 0.75
CA ALA A 201 0.70 -33.11 0.52
C ALA A 201 -0.10 -33.22 1.82
N LEU A 202 -1.38 -32.81 1.80
CA LEU A 202 -2.31 -33.12 2.86
C LEU A 202 -2.78 -34.58 2.68
N PRO A 203 -2.94 -35.33 3.79
CA PRO A 203 -3.39 -36.73 3.78
C PRO A 203 -4.85 -36.89 3.31
#